data_AF-F3YX31-F1
#
_entry.id   AF-F3YX31-F1
#
_cell.length_a   1.000
_cell.length_b   1.000
_cell.length_c   1.000
_cell.angle_alpha   90.00
_cell.angle_beta   90.00
_cell.angle_gamma   90.00
#
_symmetry.space_group_name_H-M   'P 1'
#
loop_
_entity.id
_entity.type
_entity.pdbx_description
1 polymer ?
#
loop_
_entity_poly.entity_id
_entity_poly.type
_entity_poly.pdbx_seq_one_letter_code
_entity_poly.pdbx_strand_id
1 'polypeptide(L)'
;MDTKSDILYLCNAQGEVLSVQLPIQVWTQIEAKVMPLVREALGKSAEPEEESLPPEPMTDWQTLVEYWDFKYPVNTEVHCDVCASSTEDWTKDEPRKFWLRACNLGGLLRYRCLNCQAMITKRLYKDKIKFEAKPEQEKDPLLNAVYGSGSTRK
;
A
#
# COMPACT_ATOMS: atom_id res chain seq x y z
N MET A 1 -39.29 36.79 2.92
CA MET A 1 -37.96 36.65 3.54
C MET A 1 -37.16 35.77 2.61
N ASP A 2 -36.37 36.37 1.72
CA ASP A 2 -35.51 35.64 0.79
C ASP A 2 -34.40 34.96 1.59
N THR A 3 -34.52 33.66 1.80
CA THR A 3 -33.42 32.82 2.25
C THR A 3 -32.44 32.70 1.10
N LYS A 4 -31.57 33.70 0.97
CA LYS A 4 -30.43 33.69 0.06
C LYS A 4 -29.64 32.42 0.37
N SER A 5 -29.75 31.44 -0.53
CA SER A 5 -29.11 30.15 -0.34
C SER A 5 -27.61 30.35 -0.53
N ASP A 6 -26.81 30.18 0.52
CA ASP A 6 -25.33 30.28 0.47
C ASP A 6 -24.68 29.09 -0.27
N ILE A 7 -25.47 28.37 -1.06
CA ILE A 7 -25.06 27.23 -1.88
C ILE A 7 -24.92 27.74 -3.31
N LEU A 8 -23.70 27.72 -3.83
CA LEU A 8 -23.40 28.14 -5.20
C LEU A 8 -23.30 26.91 -6.09
N TYR A 9 -23.87 26.99 -7.30
CA TYR A 9 -23.79 25.93 -8.29
C TYR A 9 -22.86 26.37 -9.42
N LEU A 10 -21.84 25.57 -9.70
CA LEU A 10 -20.95 25.76 -10.84
C LEU A 10 -21.56 25.05 -12.04
N CYS A 11 -21.90 25.81 -13.09
CA CYS A 11 -22.46 25.25 -14.32
C CYS A 11 -21.47 25.32 -15.49
N ASN A 12 -21.57 24.39 -16.44
CA ASN A 12 -20.89 24.50 -17.72
C ASN A 12 -21.57 25.52 -18.65
N ALA A 13 -21.00 25.76 -19.83
CA ALA A 13 -21.54 26.70 -20.81
C ALA A 13 -22.95 26.33 -21.32
N GLN A 14 -23.35 25.08 -21.17
CA GLN A 14 -24.65 24.53 -21.54
C GLN A 14 -25.68 24.63 -20.41
N GLY A 15 -25.29 25.14 -19.24
CA GLY A 15 -26.15 25.30 -18.06
C GLY A 15 -26.27 24.05 -17.18
N GLU A 16 -25.50 22.99 -17.46
CA GLU A 16 -25.48 21.79 -16.63
C GLU A 16 -24.61 22.01 -15.38
N VAL A 17 -25.13 21.60 -14.22
CA VAL A 17 -24.44 21.71 -12.93
C VAL A 17 -23.31 20.69 -12.86
N LEU A 18 -22.07 21.18 -12.77
CA LEU A 18 -20.88 20.36 -12.59
C LEU A 18 -20.53 20.14 -11.12
N SER A 19 -20.73 21.14 -10.27
CA SER A 19 -20.44 21.03 -8.84
C SER A 19 -21.25 21.98 -7.99
N VAL A 20 -21.31 21.66 -6.69
CA VAL A 20 -21.90 22.50 -5.65
C VAL A 20 -20.77 23.03 -4.77
N GLN A 21 -20.77 24.34 -4.55
CA GLN A 21 -19.82 25.03 -3.69
C GLN A 21 -20.51 25.47 -2.41
N LEU A 22 -19.88 25.14 -1.29
CA LEU A 22 -20.34 25.43 0.06
C LEU A 22 -19.26 26.23 0.80
N PRO A 23 -19.62 27.22 1.62
CA PRO A 23 -18.68 27.84 2.54
C PRO A 23 -18.06 26.80 3.47
N ILE A 24 -16.75 26.93 3.73
CA ILE A 24 -16.00 25.96 4.55
C ILE A 24 -16.61 25.80 5.95
N GLN A 25 -17.12 26.89 6.56
CA GLN A 25 -17.73 26.81 7.89
C GLN A 25 -18.99 25.92 7.91
N VAL A 26 -19.73 25.86 6.79
CA VAL A 26 -20.91 25.01 6.65
C VAL A 26 -20.49 23.57 6.42
N TRP A 27 -19.53 23.34 5.51
CA TRP A 27 -19.00 22.00 5.23
C TRP A 27 -18.49 21.31 6.49
N THR A 28 -17.66 21.97 7.29
CA THR A 28 -17.07 21.40 8.52
C THR A 28 -18.12 20.90 9.51
N GLN A 29 -19.33 21.49 9.53
CA GLN A 29 -20.41 21.08 10.43
C GLN A 29 -21.18 19.84 9.96
N ILE A 30 -21.21 19.61 8.65
CA ILE A 30 -22.06 18.59 8.01
C ILE A 30 -21.27 17.43 7.42
N GLU A 31 -19.96 17.61 7.17
CA GLU A 31 -19.09 16.64 6.51
C GLU A 31 -19.24 15.24 7.08
N ALA A 32 -19.06 15.05 8.39
CA ALA A 32 -19.13 13.73 9.02
C ALA A 32 -20.48 13.01 8.81
N LYS A 33 -21.58 13.77 8.68
CA LYS A 33 -22.93 13.23 8.48
C LYS A 33 -23.22 12.93 7.01
N VAL A 34 -22.68 13.74 6.10
CA VAL A 34 -23.02 13.69 4.67
C VAL A 34 -22.03 12.83 3.89
N MET A 35 -20.79 12.71 4.34
CA MET A 35 -19.75 11.90 3.69
C MET A 35 -20.12 10.42 3.48
N PRO A 36 -20.78 9.72 4.41
CA PRO A 36 -21.25 8.34 4.16
C PRO A 36 -22.21 8.26 2.96
N LEU A 37 -23.17 9.19 2.88
CA LEU A 37 -24.13 9.28 1.79
C LEU A 37 -23.47 9.65 0.46
N VAL A 38 -22.49 10.56 0.49
CA VAL A 38 -21.70 10.94 -0.70
C VAL A 38 -20.88 9.76 -1.20
N ARG A 39 -20.25 8.99 -0.30
CA ARG A 39 -19.48 7.79 -0.65
C ARG A 39 -20.38 6.74 -1.31
N GLU A 40 -21.54 6.46 -0.72
CA GLU A 40 -22.55 5.56 -1.29
C GLU A 40 -23.00 6.04 -2.68
N ALA A 41 -23.36 7.32 -2.83
CA ALA A 41 -23.82 7.88 -4.10
C ALA A 41 -22.75 7.87 -5.20
N LEU A 42 -21.48 7.99 -4.84
CA LEU A 42 -20.36 7.88 -5.77
C LEU A 42 -19.97 6.44 -6.12
N GLY A 43 -20.71 5.44 -5.62
CA GLY A 43 -20.37 4.03 -5.78
C GLY A 43 -19.07 3.64 -5.07
N LYS A 44 -18.59 4.48 -4.16
CA LYS A 44 -17.46 4.20 -3.27
C LYS A 44 -18.05 3.57 -2.01
N SER A 45 -18.52 2.34 -2.14
CA SER A 45 -18.83 1.50 -0.98
C SER A 45 -17.66 1.57 -0.01
N ALA A 46 -17.94 1.74 1.29
CA ALA A 46 -16.95 1.73 2.35
C ALA A 46 -16.43 0.31 2.62
N GLU A 47 -16.20 -0.46 1.57
CA GLU A 47 -15.32 -1.60 1.65
C GLU A 47 -13.91 -1.01 1.66
N PRO A 48 -13.05 -1.38 2.63
CA PRO A 48 -11.63 -1.08 2.50
C PRO A 48 -11.26 -1.60 1.13
N GLU A 49 -10.82 -0.70 0.25
CA GLU A 49 -10.17 -1.05 -1.00
C GLU A 49 -9.14 -2.09 -0.58
N GLU A 50 -9.40 -3.38 -0.86
CA GLU A 50 -8.44 -4.43 -0.59
C GLU A 50 -7.19 -3.94 -1.31
N GLU A 51 -6.18 -3.50 -0.55
CA GLU A 51 -4.91 -3.10 -1.11
C GLU A 51 -4.41 -4.35 -1.82
N SER A 52 -4.74 -4.47 -3.11
CA SER A 52 -4.33 -5.59 -3.92
C SER A 52 -2.82 -5.65 -3.78
N LEU A 53 -2.33 -6.73 -3.18
CA LEU A 53 -0.92 -6.84 -2.88
C LEU A 53 -0.18 -6.61 -4.20
N PRO A 54 0.81 -5.69 -4.24
CA PRO A 54 1.52 -5.44 -5.48
C PRO A 54 2.12 -6.74 -5.97
N PRO A 55 2.17 -6.97 -7.29
CA PRO A 55 2.63 -8.23 -7.86
C PRO A 55 4.02 -8.59 -7.32
N GLU A 56 4.25 -9.88 -7.06
CA GLU A 56 5.56 -10.34 -6.62
C GLU A 56 6.60 -10.11 -7.72
N PRO A 57 7.83 -9.65 -7.37
CA PRO A 57 8.90 -9.42 -8.33
C PRO A 57 9.55 -10.74 -8.77
N MET A 58 8.78 -11.60 -9.44
CA MET A 58 9.22 -12.94 -9.84
C MET A 58 10.36 -12.90 -10.86
N THR A 59 10.41 -11.89 -11.72
CA THR A 59 11.53 -11.67 -12.66
C THR A 59 12.84 -11.40 -11.91
N ASP A 60 12.80 -10.56 -10.86
CA ASP A 60 13.98 -10.27 -10.05
C ASP A 60 14.44 -11.50 -9.25
N TRP A 61 13.48 -12.32 -8.78
CA TRP A 61 13.79 -13.60 -8.15
C TRP A 61 14.48 -14.56 -9.11
N GLN A 62 13.94 -14.75 -10.32
CA GLN A 62 14.55 -15.59 -11.36
C GLN A 62 15.96 -15.11 -11.71
N THR A 63 16.13 -13.79 -11.91
CA THR A 63 17.43 -13.15 -12.17
C THR A 63 18.43 -13.43 -11.05
N LEU A 64 18.02 -13.31 -9.79
CA LEU A 64 18.87 -13.65 -8.65
C LEU A 64 19.28 -15.14 -8.68
N VAL A 65 18.33 -16.05 -8.92
CA VAL A 65 18.60 -17.49 -8.98
C VAL A 65 19.59 -17.85 -10.09
N GLU A 66 19.46 -17.21 -11.26
CA GLU A 66 20.28 -17.48 -12.44
C GLU A 66 21.72 -16.94 -12.30
N TYR A 67 21.88 -15.72 -11.76
CA TYR A 67 23.16 -15.00 -11.82
C TYR A 67 23.92 -14.91 -10.50
N TRP A 68 23.30 -15.22 -9.36
CA TRP A 68 23.99 -15.18 -8.08
C TRP A 68 24.91 -16.41 -7.92
N ASP A 69 26.15 -16.18 -7.51
CA ASP A 69 27.16 -17.23 -7.28
C ASP A 69 26.89 -17.99 -5.98
N PHE A 70 25.86 -18.84 -5.99
CA PHE A 70 25.47 -19.65 -4.85
C PHE A 70 26.52 -20.73 -4.54
N LYS A 71 27.13 -20.64 -3.36
CA LYS A 71 27.99 -21.72 -2.81
C LYS A 71 27.21 -22.83 -2.11
N TYR A 72 25.89 -22.74 -2.11
CA TYR A 72 24.94 -23.63 -1.43
C TYR A 72 23.68 -23.76 -2.29
N PRO A 73 22.85 -24.79 -2.12
CA PRO A 73 21.58 -24.88 -2.85
C PRO A 73 20.70 -23.64 -2.63
N VAL A 74 19.97 -23.22 -3.67
CA VAL A 74 19.04 -22.08 -3.57
C VAL A 74 18.06 -22.34 -2.42
N ASN A 75 18.09 -21.48 -1.41
CA ASN A 75 17.25 -21.63 -0.23
C ASN A 75 15.94 -20.86 -0.44
N THR A 76 14.84 -21.59 -0.53
CA THR A 76 13.46 -21.07 -0.66
C THR A 76 12.68 -21.11 0.66
N GLU A 77 13.36 -21.39 1.77
CA GLU A 77 12.77 -21.32 3.09
C GLU A 77 12.50 -19.86 3.51
N VAL A 78 11.37 -19.63 4.18
CA VAL A 78 11.05 -18.37 4.83
C VAL A 78 10.39 -18.66 6.18
N HIS A 79 10.86 -17.98 7.23
CA HIS A 79 10.25 -18.02 8.55
C HIS A 79 10.02 -16.60 9.09
N CYS A 80 9.03 -16.47 9.97
CA CYS A 80 8.68 -15.24 10.66
C CYS A 80 8.88 -15.40 12.17
N ASP A 81 9.89 -14.73 12.73
CA ASP A 81 10.16 -14.78 14.17
C ASP A 81 9.11 -14.05 15.02
N VAL A 82 8.20 -13.29 14.38
CA VAL A 82 7.12 -12.55 15.07
C VAL A 82 5.91 -13.43 15.37
N CYS A 83 5.50 -14.29 14.43
CA CYS A 83 4.30 -15.13 14.57
C CYS A 83 4.56 -16.63 14.40
N ALA A 84 5.84 -17.04 14.30
CA ALA A 84 6.29 -18.41 14.10
C ALA A 84 5.80 -19.11 12.82
N SER A 85 5.16 -18.40 11.88
CA SER A 85 4.86 -18.96 10.55
C SER A 85 6.17 -19.32 9.83
N SER A 86 6.17 -20.44 9.11
CA SER A 86 7.31 -20.92 8.32
C SER A 86 6.87 -21.75 7.11
N THR A 87 7.76 -21.85 6.14
CA THR A 87 7.65 -22.70 4.95
C THR A 87 9.03 -23.13 4.49
N GLU A 88 9.13 -24.34 3.95
CA GLU A 88 10.35 -24.86 3.32
C GLU A 88 10.51 -24.30 1.90
N ASP A 89 9.41 -23.97 1.21
CA ASP A 89 9.41 -23.45 -0.15
C ASP A 89 8.27 -22.46 -0.38
N TRP A 90 8.56 -21.17 -0.16
CA TRP A 90 7.56 -20.10 -0.30
C TRP A 90 6.94 -20.02 -1.70
N THR A 91 7.63 -20.52 -2.72
CA THR A 91 7.16 -20.44 -4.11
C THR A 91 5.99 -21.37 -4.40
N LYS A 92 5.83 -22.43 -3.59
CA LYS A 92 4.81 -23.48 -3.75
C LYS A 92 3.67 -23.41 -2.74
N ASP A 93 3.73 -22.49 -1.79
CA ASP A 93 2.69 -22.34 -0.76
C ASP A 93 1.33 -22.00 -1.39
N GLU A 94 0.32 -22.83 -1.10
CA GLU A 94 -1.08 -22.61 -1.43
C GLU A 94 -1.95 -22.94 -0.19
N PRO A 95 -2.65 -21.98 0.42
CA PRO A 95 -2.58 -20.54 0.13
C PRO A 95 -1.21 -19.95 0.47
N ARG A 96 -0.86 -18.83 -0.20
CA ARG A 96 0.41 -18.14 0.02
C ARG A 96 0.56 -17.74 1.50
N LYS A 97 1.70 -18.06 2.12
CA LYS A 97 2.02 -17.66 3.52
C LYS A 97 2.89 -16.40 3.60
N PHE A 98 3.75 -16.22 2.60
CA PHE A 98 4.69 -15.11 2.50
C PHE A 98 4.61 -14.50 1.11
N TRP A 99 4.54 -13.18 1.04
CA TRP A 99 4.46 -12.44 -0.21
C TRP A 99 5.79 -11.73 -0.47
N LEU A 100 6.47 -12.03 -1.57
CA LEU A 100 7.71 -11.37 -1.94
C LEU A 100 7.42 -9.92 -2.35
N ARG A 101 7.95 -8.96 -1.59
CA ARG A 101 7.77 -7.52 -1.80
C ARG A 101 8.92 -6.87 -2.57
N ALA A 102 10.13 -7.40 -2.43
CA ALA A 102 11.30 -6.92 -3.13
C ALA A 102 12.35 -8.02 -3.23
N CYS A 103 13.04 -8.10 -4.36
CA CYS A 103 14.21 -8.93 -4.58
C CYS A 103 15.22 -8.14 -5.42
N ASN A 104 16.52 -8.36 -5.22
CA ASN A 104 17.52 -7.80 -6.11
C ASN A 104 18.74 -8.72 -6.23
N LEU A 105 19.54 -8.49 -7.27
CA LEU A 105 20.79 -9.21 -7.52
C LEU A 105 21.87 -8.95 -6.46
N GLY A 106 21.63 -8.09 -5.46
CA GLY A 106 22.51 -7.88 -4.31
C GLY A 106 22.28 -8.88 -3.17
N GLY A 107 21.44 -9.90 -3.39
CA GLY A 107 21.12 -10.93 -2.39
C GLY A 107 20.17 -10.43 -1.30
N LEU A 108 19.41 -9.36 -1.56
CA LEU A 108 18.39 -8.87 -0.64
C LEU A 108 17.01 -9.31 -1.11
N LEU A 109 16.31 -10.05 -0.25
CA LEU A 109 14.91 -10.40 -0.42
C LEU A 109 14.10 -9.86 0.75
N ARG A 110 12.92 -9.31 0.46
CA ARG A 110 11.95 -8.86 1.47
C ARG A 110 10.61 -9.52 1.24
N TYR A 111 10.07 -10.09 2.30
CA TYR A 111 8.76 -10.74 2.31
C TYR A 111 7.84 -10.03 3.29
N ARG A 112 6.55 -10.00 2.97
CA ARG A 112 5.47 -9.68 3.90
C ARG A 112 4.87 -10.99 4.40
N CYS A 113 4.82 -11.19 5.71
CA CYS A 113 4.10 -12.31 6.29
C CYS A 113 2.59 -12.07 6.14
N LEU A 114 1.86 -13.00 5.53
CA LEU A 114 0.42 -12.82 5.33
C LEU A 114 -0.42 -13.11 6.60
N ASN A 115 0.19 -13.75 7.60
CA ASN A 115 -0.46 -13.99 8.90
C ASN A 115 -0.41 -12.77 9.83
N CYS A 116 0.74 -12.09 9.94
CA CYS A 116 0.95 -11.00 10.91
C CYS A 116 1.44 -9.68 10.30
N GLN A 117 1.52 -9.59 8.98
CA GLN A 117 2.00 -8.42 8.21
C GLN A 117 3.45 -7.98 8.48
N ALA A 118 4.19 -8.71 9.33
CA ALA A 118 5.60 -8.46 9.59
C ALA A 118 6.45 -8.49 8.30
N MET A 119 7.45 -7.61 8.24
CA MET A 119 8.40 -7.53 7.16
C MET A 119 9.61 -8.42 7.47
N ILE A 120 9.83 -9.44 6.66
CA ILE A 120 10.95 -10.38 6.78
C ILE A 120 11.99 -10.02 5.74
N THR A 121 13.20 -9.72 6.19
CA THR A 121 14.35 -9.47 5.33
C THR A 121 15.26 -10.69 5.35
N LYS A 122 15.47 -11.29 4.18
CA LYS A 122 16.41 -12.38 3.95
C LYS A 122 17.60 -11.84 3.15
N ARG A 123 18.79 -11.93 3.74
CA ARG A 123 20.05 -11.50 3.12
C ARG A 123 20.89 -12.71 2.80
N LEU A 124 21.16 -12.91 1.51
CA LEU A 124 22.09 -13.89 0.99
C LEU A 124 23.49 -13.29 1.04
N TYR A 125 24.39 -13.95 1.78
CA TYR A 125 25.82 -13.72 1.71
C TYR A 125 26.49 -14.90 1.03
N LYS A 126 27.77 -14.74 0.69
CA LYS A 126 28.57 -15.76 0.02
C LYS A 126 28.66 -17.08 0.80
N ASP A 127 28.68 -16.99 2.13
CA ASP A 127 28.92 -18.09 3.06
C ASP A 127 27.71 -18.46 3.93
N LYS A 128 26.73 -17.56 4.04
CA LYS A 128 25.59 -17.73 4.95
C LYS A 128 24.37 -16.95 4.50
N ILE A 129 23.23 -17.27 5.11
CA ILE A 129 21.98 -16.54 4.97
C ILE A 129 21.65 -15.91 6.32
N LYS A 130 21.19 -14.66 6.32
CA LYS A 130 20.65 -14.01 7.51
C LYS A 130 19.17 -13.69 7.31
N PHE A 131 18.39 -13.94 8.35
CA PHE A 131 16.99 -13.57 8.44
C PHE A 131 16.80 -12.52 9.52
N GLU A 132 15.89 -11.58 9.27
CA GLU A 132 15.48 -10.55 10.21
C GLU A 132 13.99 -10.26 9.99
N ALA A 133 13.16 -10.53 10.98
CA ALA A 133 11.74 -10.16 10.94
C ALA A 133 11.50 -8.91 11.79
N LYS A 134 10.80 -7.92 11.22
CA LYS A 134 10.34 -6.72 11.94
C LYS A 134 8.81 -6.68 11.93
N PRO A 135 8.17 -6.36 13.07
CA PRO A 135 6.73 -6.15 13.11
C PRO A 135 6.34 -5.02 12.15
N GLU A 136 5.09 -5.02 11.70
CA GLU A 136 4.57 -3.92 10.91
C GLU A 136 4.65 -2.63 11.75
N GLN A 137 5.33 -1.61 11.20
CA GLN A 137 5.43 -0.30 11.82
C GLN A 137 4.42 0.61 11.15
N GLU A 138 3.59 1.27 11.96
CA GLU A 138 2.70 2.31 11.49
C GLU A 138 3.56 3.45 10.92
N LYS A 139 3.30 3.83 9.67
CA LYS A 139 4.03 4.95 9.04
C LYS A 139 3.61 6.22 9.76
N ASP A 140 4.58 6.96 10.30
CA ASP A 140 4.31 8.27 10.89
C ASP A 140 3.66 9.17 9.82
N PRO A 141 2.41 9.64 10.03
CA PRO A 141 1.71 10.49 9.08
C PRO A 141 2.48 11.76 8.72
N LEU A 142 3.38 12.21 9.61
CA LEU A 142 4.20 13.41 9.44
C LEU A 142 5.41 13.20 8.53
N LEU A 143 5.78 11.94 8.22
CA LEU A 143 6.88 11.60 7.30
C LEU A 143 6.42 11.35 5.87
N ASN A 144 5.13 11.51 5.57
CA ASN A 144 4.63 11.43 4.19
C ASN A 144 5.11 12.64 3.38
N ALA A 145 5.71 12.40 2.22
CA ALA A 145 6.09 13.46 1.31
C ALA A 145 4.84 14.22 0.84
N VAL A 146 4.64 15.43 1.33
CA VAL A 146 3.62 16.35 0.82
C VAL A 146 4.17 17.00 -0.44
N TYR A 147 3.83 16.44 -1.60
CA TYR A 147 4.07 17.10 -2.88
C TYR A 147 3.07 18.25 -3.02
N GLY A 148 3.44 19.44 -2.55
CA GLY A 148 2.69 20.65 -2.85
C GLY A 148 2.80 20.96 -4.34
N SER A 149 1.68 20.92 -5.07
CA SER A 149 1.61 21.50 -6.42
C SER A 149 2.04 22.96 -6.31
N GLY A 150 3.19 23.29 -6.92
CA GLY A 150 3.82 24.60 -6.82
C GLY A 150 2.82 25.72 -7.05
N SER A 151 2.58 26.51 -6.01
CA SER A 151 1.94 27.81 -6.11
C SER A 151 2.92 28.74 -6.82
N THR A 152 2.84 28.83 -8.14
CA THR A 152 3.37 29.98 -8.87
C THR A 152 2.53 31.19 -8.48
N ARG A 153 3.02 31.94 -7.48
CA ARG A 153 2.54 33.30 -7.20
C ARG A 153 3.29 34.29 -8.07
N LYS A 154 2.49 35.22 -8.60
CA LYS A 154 2.77 36.46 -9.33
C LYS A 154 3.06 36.31 -10.81
#